data_AF-A0A3S1HH39-F1
#
_entry.id   AF-A0A3S1HH39-F1
#
_cell.length_a   1.000
_cell.length_b   1.000
_cell.length_c   1.000
_cell.angle_alpha   90.00
_cell.angle_beta   90.00
_cell.angle_gamma   90.00
#
_symmetry.space_group_name_H-M   'P 1'
#
loop_
_entity.id
_entity.type
_entity.pdbx_description
1 polymer ?
#
loop_
_entity_poly.entity_id
_entity_poly.type
_entity_poly.pdbx_seq_one_letter_code
_entity_poly.pdbx_strand_id
1 'polypeptide(L)'
;MYKAVGSRGSRVSRVLWMLEELAQPYEFVEVHLRSPEAYALNPSGKVPILIDGELTVTDSAAICVYLADKHADKGMGANPGIAGRAEMDSWMHFAQSELEAPLWNKLRHRFLLPR
;
A
#
# COMPACT_ATOMS: atom_id res chain seq x y z
N MET A 1 -0.71 17.57 3.14
CA MET A 1 -1.81 16.84 2.48
C MET A 1 -1.20 15.69 1.73
N TYR A 2 -1.73 14.47 1.88
CA TYR A 2 -1.15 13.29 1.22
C TYR A 2 -1.43 13.30 -0.28
N LYS A 3 -0.53 12.73 -1.08
CA LYS A 3 -0.85 12.31 -2.45
C LYS A 3 -0.72 10.81 -2.58
N ALA A 4 -1.80 10.14 -2.96
CA ALA A 4 -1.82 8.72 -3.25
C ALA A 4 -1.72 8.53 -4.76
N VAL A 5 -0.58 8.01 -5.22
CA VAL A 5 -0.28 7.82 -6.64
C VAL A 5 -0.48 6.36 -7.02
N GLY A 6 -1.30 6.10 -8.04
CA GLY A 6 -1.52 4.76 -8.57
C GLY A 6 -2.70 4.67 -9.52
N SER A 7 -3.03 3.47 -9.97
CA SER A 7 -4.15 3.25 -10.91
C SER A 7 -5.25 2.41 -10.25
N ARG A 8 -6.50 2.64 -10.64
CA ARG A 8 -7.63 1.83 -10.18
C ARG A 8 -7.41 0.36 -10.53
N GLY A 9 -7.72 -0.53 -9.59
CA GLY A 9 -7.43 -1.98 -9.72
C GLY A 9 -6.01 -2.39 -9.31
N SER A 10 -5.12 -1.44 -9.00
CA SER A 10 -3.83 -1.73 -8.37
C SER A 10 -3.95 -1.85 -6.84
N ARG A 11 -2.82 -2.11 -6.17
CA ARG A 11 -2.72 -2.15 -4.70
C ARG A 11 -2.89 -0.77 -4.05
N VAL A 12 -3.10 0.31 -4.82
CA VAL A 12 -3.43 1.63 -4.28
C VAL A 12 -4.72 1.63 -3.47
N SER A 13 -5.63 0.70 -3.74
CA SER A 13 -6.86 0.49 -2.94
C SER A 13 -6.59 0.36 -1.44
N ARG A 14 -5.52 -0.31 -1.02
CA ARG A 14 -5.13 -0.43 0.40
C ARG A 14 -4.81 0.94 1.00
N VAL A 15 -4.07 1.76 0.26
CA VAL A 15 -3.64 3.10 0.69
C VAL A 15 -4.83 4.04 0.80
N LEU A 16 -5.71 4.03 -0.22
CA LEU A 16 -6.92 4.86 -0.20
C LEU A 16 -7.82 4.47 0.98
N TRP A 17 -8.06 3.18 1.18
CA TRP A 17 -8.86 2.71 2.32
C TRP A 17 -8.23 3.15 3.66
N MET A 18 -6.92 2.97 3.84
CA MET A 18 -6.24 3.41 5.06
C MET A 18 -6.41 4.92 5.31
N LEU A 19 -6.31 5.75 4.27
CA LEU A 19 -6.49 7.20 4.39
C LEU A 19 -7.94 7.58 4.74
N GLU A 20 -8.92 6.86 4.18
CA GLU A 20 -10.34 7.03 4.50
C GLU A 20 -10.64 6.62 5.96
N GLU A 21 -10.14 5.47 6.44
CA GLU A 21 -10.29 5.04 7.84
C GLU A 21 -9.68 6.05 8.82
N LEU A 22 -8.56 6.65 8.44
CA LEU A 22 -7.91 7.70 9.22
C LEU A 22 -8.60 9.06 9.09
N ALA A 23 -9.63 9.19 8.25
CA ALA A 23 -10.28 10.45 7.88
C ALA A 23 -9.28 11.54 7.46
N GLN A 24 -8.25 11.17 6.69
CA GLN A 24 -7.20 12.09 6.25
C GLN A 24 -7.49 12.62 4.84
N PRO A 25 -7.38 13.93 4.59
CA PRO A 25 -7.52 14.47 3.25
C PRO A 25 -6.33 14.06 2.38
N TYR A 26 -6.62 13.65 1.15
CA TYR A 26 -5.61 13.27 0.17
C TYR A 26 -6.01 13.65 -1.27
N GLU A 27 -5.00 13.80 -2.11
CA GLU A 27 -5.14 13.88 -3.57
C GLU A 27 -4.87 12.49 -4.17
N PHE A 28 -5.78 11.96 -4.97
CA PHE A 28 -5.51 10.75 -5.77
C PHE A 28 -4.97 11.14 -7.14
N VAL A 29 -3.76 10.68 -7.47
CA VAL A 29 -3.10 10.95 -8.74
C VAL A 29 -3.04 9.67 -9.55
N GLU A 30 -3.77 9.63 -10.67
CA GLU A 30 -3.86 8.44 -11.51
C GLU A 30 -2.57 8.22 -12.30
N VAL A 31 -1.85 7.14 -11.98
CA VAL A 31 -0.60 6.74 -12.65
C VAL A 31 -0.58 5.22 -12.88
N HIS A 32 -0.25 4.82 -14.10
CA HIS A 32 -0.16 3.42 -14.47
C HIS A 32 1.20 2.81 -14.12
N LEU A 33 1.21 1.51 -13.84
CA LEU A 33 2.44 0.77 -13.59
C LEU A 33 3.38 0.84 -14.81
N ARG A 34 4.67 0.96 -14.56
CA ARG A 34 5.75 1.04 -15.57
C ARG A 34 5.60 2.19 -16.57
N SER A 35 4.89 3.25 -16.21
CA SER A 35 4.88 4.49 -16.99
C SER A 35 6.11 5.37 -16.64
N PRO A 36 6.48 6.35 -17.49
CA PRO A 36 7.54 7.31 -17.16
C PRO A 36 7.32 8.01 -15.81
N GLU A 37 6.08 8.35 -15.50
CA GLU A 37 5.69 9.00 -14.23
C GLU A 37 5.91 8.06 -13.03
N ALA A 38 5.58 6.76 -13.17
CA ALA A 38 5.84 5.78 -12.14
C ALA A 38 7.33 5.58 -11.89
N TYR A 39 8.14 5.53 -12.96
CA TYR A 39 9.60 5.40 -12.87
C TYR A 39 10.28 6.63 -12.27
N ALA A 40 9.73 7.82 -12.51
CA ALA A 40 10.23 9.06 -11.91
C ALA A 40 10.09 9.07 -10.37
N LEU A 41 9.09 8.37 -9.83
CA LEU A 41 8.80 8.33 -8.39
C LEU A 41 9.28 7.05 -7.70
N ASN A 42 9.33 5.93 -8.42
CA ASN A 42 9.74 4.62 -7.90
C ASN A 42 10.55 3.88 -8.98
N PRO A 43 11.86 3.62 -8.77
CA PRO A 43 12.70 2.93 -9.75
C PRO A 43 12.18 1.56 -10.21
N SER A 44 11.37 0.88 -9.40
CA SER A 44 10.74 -0.39 -9.79
C SER A 44 9.61 -0.24 -10.81
N GLY A 45 9.16 0.99 -11.08
CA GLY A 45 7.99 1.31 -11.89
C GLY A 45 6.67 0.84 -11.28
N LYS A 46 6.66 0.48 -9.99
CA LYS A 46 5.47 -0.02 -9.31
C LYS A 46 4.71 1.11 -8.63
N VAL A 47 3.39 0.94 -8.58
CA VAL A 47 2.45 1.70 -7.77
C VAL A 47 1.75 0.74 -6.80
N PRO A 48 1.28 1.17 -5.62
CA PRO A 48 1.13 2.57 -5.18
C PRO A 48 2.40 3.24 -4.66
N ILE A 49 2.35 4.57 -4.62
CA ILE A 49 3.34 5.47 -4.02
C ILE A 49 2.56 6.50 -3.19
N LEU A 50 2.99 6.76 -1.95
CA LEU A 50 2.45 7.82 -1.11
C LEU A 50 3.48 8.96 -1.04
N ILE A 51 3.03 10.18 -1.29
CA ILE A 51 3.82 11.39 -1.07
C ILE A 51 3.25 12.11 0.16
N ASP A 52 4.11 12.36 1.14
CA ASP A 52 3.83 13.16 2.33
C ASP A 52 4.90 14.25 2.49
N GLY A 53 4.61 15.46 1.99
CA GLY A 53 5.61 16.52 1.90
C GLY A 53 6.78 16.11 1.02
N GLU A 54 7.98 16.04 1.58
CA GLU A 54 9.20 15.61 0.89
C GLU A 54 9.41 14.08 0.96
N LEU A 55 8.66 13.38 1.81
CA LEU A 55 8.79 11.94 1.97
C LEU A 55 8.00 11.21 0.87
N THR A 56 8.68 10.30 0.18
CA THR A 56 8.07 9.37 -0.77
C THR A 56 8.16 7.96 -0.21
N VAL A 57 7.01 7.32 0.03
CA VAL A 57 6.91 5.95 0.54
C VAL A 57 6.39 5.05 -0.57
N THR A 58 7.05 3.92 -0.77
CA THR A 58 6.65 2.91 -1.77
C THR A 58 6.29 1.59 -1.07
N ASP A 59 5.64 0.69 -1.80
CA ASP A 59 5.00 -0.53 -1.28
C ASP A 59 3.72 -0.28 -0.48
N SER A 60 2.63 -0.94 -0.87
CA SER A 60 1.32 -0.73 -0.26
C SER A 60 1.26 -1.08 1.23
N ALA A 61 1.98 -2.11 1.67
CA ALA A 61 1.99 -2.54 3.05
C ALA A 61 2.83 -1.57 3.91
N ALA A 62 4.02 -1.21 3.42
CA ALA A 62 4.87 -0.22 4.09
C ALA A 62 4.18 1.14 4.23
N ILE A 63 3.45 1.59 3.19
CA ILE A 63 2.61 2.79 3.26
C ILE A 63 1.56 2.69 4.38
N CYS A 64 0.87 1.55 4.50
CA CYS A 64 -0.15 1.36 5.54
C CYS A 64 0.48 1.36 6.94
N VAL A 65 1.62 0.68 7.14
CA VAL A 65 2.37 0.70 8.41
C VAL A 65 2.79 2.12 8.76
N TYR A 66 3.34 2.87 7.80
CA TYR A 66 3.73 4.27 7.99
C TYR A 66 2.55 5.15 8.41
N LEU A 67 1.40 5.03 7.73
CA LEU A 67 0.20 5.79 8.09
C LEU A 67 -0.32 5.38 9.47
N ALA A 68 -0.33 4.09 9.80
CA ALA A 68 -0.72 3.59 11.11
C ALA A 68 0.17 4.17 12.23
N ASP A 69 1.49 4.12 12.06
CA ASP A 69 2.44 4.64 13.04
C ASP A 69 2.36 6.18 13.16
N LYS A 70 2.21 6.90 12.04
CA LYS A 70 2.09 8.36 12.03
C LYS A 70 0.80 8.85 12.72
N HIS A 71 -0.25 8.04 12.70
CA HIS A 71 -1.53 8.32 13.37
C HIS A 71 -1.78 7.35 14.54
N ALA A 72 -0.71 6.98 15.27
CA ALA A 72 -0.80 6.06 16.40
C ALA A 72 -1.70 6.57 17.53
N ASP A 73 -1.86 7.90 17.64
CA ASP A 73 -2.79 8.56 18.55
C ASP A 73 -4.26 8.20 18.29
N LYS A 74 -4.58 7.77 17.06
CA LYS A 74 -5.90 7.24 16.67
C LYS A 74 -6.07 5.75 16.95
N GLY A 75 -5.11 5.11 17.63
CA GLY A 75 -5.14 3.68 17.96
C GLY A 75 -4.85 2.75 16.79
N MET A 76 -4.35 3.27 15.67
CA MET A 76 -4.03 2.49 14.46
C MET A 76 -2.59 1.97 14.42
N GLY A 77 -1.70 2.55 15.22
CA GLY A 77 -0.30 2.17 15.28
C GLY A 77 -0.05 0.86 16.05
N ALA A 78 1.17 0.35 15.95
CA ALA A 78 1.58 -0.83 16.69
C ALA A 78 1.44 -0.65 18.22
N ASN A 79 0.68 -1.54 18.88
CA ASN A 79 0.43 -1.50 20.32
C ASN A 79 0.28 -2.93 20.89
N PRO A 80 0.93 -3.31 22.02
CA PRO A 80 1.89 -2.54 22.81
C PRO A 80 3.34 -2.69 22.34
N GLY A 81 3.98 -1.55 22.07
CA GLY A 81 5.42 -1.43 21.83
C GLY A 81 5.95 -2.45 20.81
N ILE A 82 7.05 -3.12 21.18
CA ILE A 82 7.73 -4.07 20.29
C ILE A 82 6.90 -5.33 20.01
N ALA A 83 6.04 -5.77 20.94
CA ALA A 83 5.22 -6.96 20.76
C ALA A 83 4.10 -6.71 19.73
N GLY A 84 3.38 -5.59 19.87
CA GLY A 84 2.37 -5.19 18.88
C GLY A 84 2.98 -4.91 17.51
N ARG A 85 4.20 -4.37 17.46
CA ARG A 85 4.93 -4.18 16.21
C ARG A 85 5.27 -5.51 15.55
N ALA A 86 5.78 -6.47 16.30
CA ALA A 86 6.11 -7.79 15.77
C ALA A 86 4.87 -8.51 15.23
N GLU A 87 3.72 -8.40 15.92
CA GLU A 87 2.45 -8.95 15.44
C GLU A 87 1.98 -8.27 14.15
N MET A 88 2.00 -6.93 14.11
CA MET A 88 1.63 -6.17 12.92
C MET A 88 2.51 -6.54 11.73
N ASP A 89 3.84 -6.53 11.90
CA ASP A 89 4.79 -6.88 10.84
C ASP A 89 4.60 -8.33 10.37
N SER A 90 4.31 -9.28 11.29
CA SER A 90 4.02 -10.67 10.95
C SER A 90 2.81 -10.79 10.01
N TRP A 91 1.72 -10.09 10.33
CA TRP A 91 0.52 -10.09 9.49
C TRP A 91 0.71 -9.36 8.16
N MET A 92 1.39 -8.22 8.16
CA MET A 92 1.65 -7.45 6.93
C MET A 92 2.53 -8.24 5.96
N HIS A 93 3.58 -8.89 6.46
CA HIS A 93 4.44 -9.74 5.63
C HIS A 93 3.70 -10.98 5.15
N PHE A 94 2.97 -11.70 6.02
CA PHE A 94 2.16 -12.85 5.62
C PHE A 94 1.15 -12.51 4.52
N ALA A 95 0.46 -11.37 4.65
CA ALA A 95 -0.51 -10.91 3.66
C ALA A 95 0.15 -10.70 2.28
N GLN A 96 1.38 -10.17 2.23
CA GLN A 96 2.08 -9.92 0.97
C GLN A 96 2.78 -11.15 0.39
N SER A 97 3.47 -11.96 1.21
CA SER A 97 4.30 -13.06 0.72
C SER A 97 3.51 -14.35 0.54
N GLU A 98 2.62 -14.67 1.48
CA GLU A 98 1.95 -15.97 1.52
C GLU A 98 0.49 -15.93 1.04
N LEU A 99 -0.25 -14.86 1.38
CA LEU A 99 -1.67 -14.80 1.05
C LEU A 99 -1.91 -14.29 -0.37
N GLU A 100 -1.23 -13.23 -0.79
CA GLU A 100 -1.51 -12.56 -2.06
C GLU A 100 -1.08 -13.38 -3.29
N ALA A 101 0.08 -14.04 -3.22
CA ALA A 101 0.64 -14.81 -4.34
C ALA A 101 -0.30 -15.94 -4.84
N PRO A 102 -0.83 -16.84 -3.99
CA PRO A 102 -1.74 -17.89 -4.45
C PRO A 102 -3.08 -17.33 -4.95
N LEU A 103 -3.59 -16.26 -4.35
CA LEU A 103 -4.81 -15.58 -4.81
C LEU A 103 -4.62 -15.00 -6.21
N TRP A 104 -3.48 -14.34 -6.46
CA TRP A 104 -3.14 -13.81 -7.77
C TRP A 104 -2.98 -14.92 -8.82
N ASN A 105 -2.32 -16.02 -8.47
CA ASN A 105 -2.19 -17.18 -9.36
C ASN A 105 -3.55 -17.78 -9.72
N LYS A 106 -4.42 -17.98 -8.72
CA LYS A 106 -5.78 -18.48 -8.95
C LYS A 106 -6.59 -17.55 -9.85
N LEU A 107 -6.50 -16.23 -9.63
CA LEU A 107 -7.16 -15.23 -10.46
C LEU A 107 -6.67 -15.29 -11.90
N ARG A 108 -5.35 -15.39 -12.12
CA ARG A 108 -4.76 -15.53 -13.45
C ARG A 108 -5.27 -16.76 -14.19
N HIS A 109 -5.27 -17.93 -13.55
CA HIS A 109 -5.77 -19.16 -14.15
C HIS A 109 -7.27 -19.13 -14.44
N ARG A 110 -8.05 -18.39 -13.66
CA ARG A 110 -9.49 -18.31 -13.84
C ARG A 110 -9.90 -17.33 -14.95
N PHE A 111 -9.19 -16.22 -15.12
CA PHE A 111 -9.66 -15.11 -15.95
C PHE A 111 -8.69 -14.61 -17.03
N LEU A 112 -7.39 -14.88 -16.90
CA LEU A 112 -6.37 -14.24 -17.76
C LEU A 112 -5.61 -15.24 -18.63
N LEU A 113 -5.37 -16.46 -18.15
CA LEU A 113 -4.65 -17.48 -18.87
C LEU A 113 -5.61 -18.36 -19.69
N PRO A 114 -5.16 -18.88 -20.86
CA PRO A 114 -5.91 -19.88 -21.61
C PRO A 114 -6.27 -21.10 -20.75
N ARG A 115 -7.40 -21.73 -21.08
CA ARG A 115 -7.86 -22.96 -20.43
C ARG A 115 -7.12 -24.18 -20.95
#